data_AF-A0A7J7F3A5-F1
#
_entry.id   AF-A0A7J7F3A5-F1
#
_cell.length_a   1.000
_cell.length_b   1.000
_cell.length_c   1.000
_cell.angle_alpha   90.00
_cell.angle_beta   90.00
_cell.angle_gamma   90.00
#
_symmetry.space_group_name_H-M   'P 1'
#
loop_
_entity.id
_entity.type
_entity.pdbx_description
1 polymer ?
#
loop_
_entity_poly.entity_id
_entity_poly.type
_entity_poly.pdbx_seq_one_letter_code
_entity_poly.pdbx_strand_id
1 'polypeptide(L)'
;MNRTWEAKLKQIEERASCYERKPLSSVYRPRLSKPEEPPSIWKLFYRQTEAFNFVKSCKEDVHVFALECKVGDGQRIYLVTTYTQLWFYYKSRKNLLHCYEVIPENAVCKLYFDLEFNKLANPEADGKKMVALLIEHVCKALQELYRVNCSAEDVFNLDSSTHEKFSCHLIFQLPDVAFKDNIHVGNFVRKILQPAFHFIASEDDDRIPETTNHGFSHFSATPTKQGISFSKTSSEKDIGESGMLNSKKLERLGSAKQSSPDLSFLIVKNNKGEKHLFVDL
;
A
#
# COMPACT_ATOMS: atom_id res chain seq x y z
N MET A 1 31.45 -39.66 18.95
CA MET A 1 31.29 -38.74 20.10
C MET A 1 32.57 -37.96 20.46
N ASN A 2 33.78 -38.54 20.35
CA ASN A 2 35.01 -37.84 20.78
C ASN A 2 35.37 -36.56 19.99
N ARG A 3 35.31 -36.59 18.64
CA ARG A 3 35.64 -35.42 17.79
C ARG A 3 34.83 -34.15 18.12
N THR A 4 33.58 -34.31 18.57
CA THR A 4 32.71 -33.20 19.01
C THR A 4 33.09 -32.64 20.38
N TRP A 5 33.81 -33.38 21.20
CA TRP A 5 34.35 -32.92 22.48
C TRP A 5 35.66 -32.16 22.28
N GLU A 6 36.59 -32.72 21.49
CA GLU A 6 37.87 -32.08 21.12
C GLU A 6 37.66 -30.70 20.49
N ALA A 7 36.68 -30.58 19.57
CA ALA A 7 36.31 -29.31 18.96
C ALA A 7 35.77 -28.28 19.98
N LYS A 8 34.97 -28.72 20.96
CA LYS A 8 34.47 -27.84 22.04
C LYS A 8 35.60 -27.40 22.97
N LEU A 9 36.51 -28.31 23.32
CA LEU A 9 37.64 -28.03 24.21
C LEU A 9 38.52 -26.92 23.62
N LYS A 10 38.92 -27.08 22.35
CA LYS A 10 39.70 -26.07 21.61
C LYS A 10 38.99 -24.71 21.57
N GLN A 11 37.68 -24.70 21.34
CA GLN A 11 36.89 -23.48 21.29
C GLN A 11 36.78 -22.77 22.67
N ILE A 12 36.89 -23.51 23.77
CA ILE A 12 36.97 -22.95 25.14
C ILE A 12 38.37 -22.37 25.39
N GLU A 13 39.43 -23.06 25.01
CA GLU A 13 40.83 -22.61 25.16
C GLU A 13 41.11 -21.32 24.37
N GLU A 14 40.70 -21.26 23.09
CA GLU A 14 40.80 -20.07 22.25
C GLU A 14 40.07 -18.86 22.88
N ARG A 15 38.93 -19.12 23.52
CA ARG A 15 38.11 -18.09 24.17
C ARG A 15 38.73 -17.63 25.50
N ALA A 16 39.33 -18.53 26.28
CA ALA A 16 40.07 -18.20 27.49
C ALA A 16 41.27 -17.29 27.17
N SER A 17 42.11 -17.66 26.19
CA SER A 17 43.25 -16.83 25.77
C SER A 17 42.82 -15.47 25.21
N CYS A 18 41.62 -15.38 24.60
CA CYS A 18 41.06 -14.10 24.17
C CYS A 18 40.68 -13.20 25.36
N TYR A 19 40.13 -13.75 26.45
CA TYR A 19 39.81 -12.99 27.67
C TYR A 19 41.07 -12.54 28.44
N GLU A 20 42.10 -13.37 28.53
CA GLU A 20 43.39 -12.98 29.13
C GLU A 20 44.03 -11.78 28.41
N ARG A 21 44.00 -11.78 27.08
CA ARG A 21 44.55 -10.68 26.25
C ARG A 21 43.68 -9.43 26.24
N LYS A 22 42.41 -9.53 26.64
CA LYS A 22 41.43 -8.42 26.66
C LYS A 22 40.62 -8.48 27.96
N PRO A 23 41.23 -8.11 29.11
CA PRO A 23 40.62 -8.26 30.44
C PRO A 23 39.41 -7.35 30.65
N LEU A 24 39.33 -6.24 29.91
CA LEU A 24 38.09 -5.47 29.81
C LEU A 24 37.10 -6.25 28.96
N SER A 25 36.01 -6.72 29.57
CA SER A 25 34.90 -7.30 28.82
C SER A 25 34.47 -6.34 27.71
N SER A 26 34.28 -6.85 26.49
CA SER A 26 33.59 -6.10 25.44
C SER A 26 32.30 -5.52 26.03
N VAL A 27 32.12 -4.19 25.92
CA VAL A 27 31.02 -3.42 26.56
C VAL A 27 29.78 -4.28 26.69
N TYR A 28 29.36 -4.55 27.93
CA TYR A 28 28.26 -5.47 28.20
C TYR A 28 27.01 -5.02 27.44
N ARG A 29 26.73 -5.70 26.33
CA ARG A 29 25.48 -5.59 25.59
C ARG A 29 24.57 -6.67 26.18
N PRO A 30 23.50 -6.30 26.91
CA PRO A 30 22.52 -7.26 27.35
C PRO A 30 22.00 -8.01 26.12
N ARG A 31 22.26 -9.31 26.05
CA ARG A 31 21.70 -10.17 25.00
C ARG A 31 20.27 -10.49 25.40
N LEU A 32 19.34 -10.40 24.44
CA LEU A 32 18.00 -10.97 24.64
C LEU A 32 18.01 -12.49 24.48
N SER A 33 18.95 -13.02 23.69
CA SER A 33 19.17 -14.45 23.54
C SER A 33 20.06 -15.03 24.64
N LYS A 34 19.74 -16.24 25.08
CA LYS A 34 20.57 -17.04 25.99
C LYS A 34 21.95 -17.33 25.35
N PRO A 35 22.99 -17.68 26.13
CA PRO A 35 24.32 -18.01 25.58
C PRO A 35 24.34 -19.16 24.55
N GLU A 36 23.31 -20.02 24.57
CA GLU A 36 23.12 -21.18 23.69
C GLU A 36 22.27 -20.87 22.43
N GLU A 37 21.56 -19.74 22.43
CA GLU A 37 20.73 -19.26 21.33
C GLU A 37 21.58 -18.40 20.36
N PRO A 38 21.16 -18.25 19.09
CA PRO A 38 21.91 -17.46 18.11
C PRO A 38 22.09 -15.99 18.54
N PRO A 39 23.13 -15.30 18.04
CA PRO A 39 23.38 -13.89 18.37
C PRO A 39 22.23 -13.00 17.88
N SER A 40 21.70 -12.14 18.75
CA SER A 40 20.70 -11.12 18.40
C SER A 40 21.08 -10.36 17.13
N ILE A 41 20.34 -10.56 16.04
CA ILE A 41 20.63 -9.89 14.76
C ILE A 41 20.32 -8.41 14.87
N TRP A 42 21.34 -7.58 14.65
CA TRP A 42 21.24 -6.13 14.59
C TRP A 42 22.30 -5.59 13.64
N LYS A 43 21.97 -5.46 12.36
CA LYS A 43 22.91 -5.01 11.31
C LYS A 43 22.40 -3.75 10.61
N LEU A 44 23.30 -2.81 10.37
CA LEU A 44 23.02 -1.57 9.62
C LEU A 44 23.64 -1.65 8.23
N PHE A 45 22.93 -1.12 7.24
CA PHE A 45 23.33 -1.03 5.83
C PHE A 45 23.04 0.37 5.31
N TYR A 46 23.86 0.85 4.37
CA TYR A 46 23.64 2.14 3.72
C TYR A 46 22.74 2.04 2.48
N ARG A 47 22.61 0.85 1.88
CA ARG A 47 21.73 0.59 0.74
C ARG A 47 20.62 -0.38 1.11
N GLN A 48 19.38 -0.07 0.73
CA GLN A 48 18.21 -0.93 0.91
C GLN A 48 18.41 -2.32 0.28
N THR A 49 19.04 -2.37 -0.89
CA THR A 49 19.34 -3.62 -1.60
C THR A 49 20.31 -4.52 -0.84
N GLU A 50 21.29 -3.96 -0.13
CA GLU A 50 22.22 -4.73 0.72
C GLU A 50 21.50 -5.31 1.95
N ALA A 51 20.60 -4.54 2.57
CA ALA A 51 19.77 -5.02 3.66
C ALA A 51 18.89 -6.21 3.22
N PHE A 52 18.21 -6.11 2.08
CA PHE A 52 17.40 -7.21 1.54
C PHE A 52 18.25 -8.43 1.11
N ASN A 53 19.44 -8.22 0.56
CA ASN A 53 20.36 -9.32 0.26
C ASN A 53 20.82 -10.03 1.55
N PHE A 54 21.02 -9.29 2.64
CA PHE A 54 21.30 -9.90 3.94
C PHE A 54 20.10 -10.67 4.51
N VAL A 55 18.87 -10.13 4.42
CA VAL A 55 17.64 -10.85 4.80
C VAL A 55 17.54 -12.18 4.04
N LYS A 56 17.71 -12.19 2.71
CA LYS A 56 17.70 -13.41 1.88
C LYS A 56 18.78 -14.44 2.25
N SER A 57 19.90 -13.99 2.82
CA SER A 57 20.97 -14.87 3.32
C SER A 57 20.74 -15.39 4.75
N CYS A 58 19.74 -14.85 5.45
CA CYS A 58 19.46 -15.17 6.83
C CYS A 58 18.54 -16.40 6.96
N LYS A 59 18.68 -17.14 8.06
CA LYS A 59 17.78 -18.25 8.43
C LYS A 59 16.77 -17.87 9.51
N GLU A 60 16.95 -16.73 10.14
CA GLU A 60 16.07 -16.19 11.17
C GLU A 60 15.05 -15.24 10.53
N ASP A 61 13.90 -15.09 11.18
CA ASP A 61 12.81 -14.23 10.71
C ASP A 61 13.13 -12.74 10.95
N VAL A 62 13.87 -12.15 10.00
CA VAL A 62 14.41 -10.79 10.08
C VAL A 62 13.80 -9.85 9.04
N HIS A 63 13.57 -8.63 9.48
CA HIS A 63 12.83 -7.59 8.77
C HIS A 63 13.70 -6.35 8.56
N VAL A 64 13.36 -5.53 7.56
CA VAL A 64 14.08 -4.30 7.21
C VAL A 64 13.33 -3.09 7.73
N PHE A 65 14.04 -2.22 8.47
CA PHE A 65 13.54 -0.95 8.96
C PHE A 65 14.42 0.18 8.46
N ALA A 66 13.84 1.25 7.94
CA ALA A 66 14.56 2.45 7.56
C ALA A 66 14.59 3.43 8.74
N LEU A 67 15.79 3.90 9.10
CA LEU A 67 16.03 4.87 10.15
C LEU A 67 16.45 6.18 9.51
N GLU A 68 15.75 7.27 9.79
CA GLU A 68 16.07 8.59 9.26
C GLU A 68 17.24 9.23 10.04
N CYS A 69 18.20 9.78 9.30
CA CYS A 69 19.39 10.41 9.85
C CYS A 69 19.17 11.90 10.11
N LYS A 70 19.31 12.34 11.37
CA LYS A 70 19.17 13.75 11.80
C LYS A 70 20.08 14.77 11.08
N VAL A 71 21.04 14.32 10.28
CA VAL A 71 22.14 15.15 9.71
C VAL A 71 22.00 15.36 8.20
N GLY A 72 21.04 14.69 7.54
CA GLY A 72 20.76 14.88 6.13
C GLY A 72 19.28 14.68 5.84
N ASP A 73 18.66 15.69 5.24
CA ASP A 73 17.23 15.71 4.93
C ASP A 73 16.80 14.45 4.14
N GLY A 74 15.85 13.69 4.69
CA GLY A 74 15.37 12.42 4.14
C GLY A 74 16.40 11.27 4.01
N GLN A 75 17.66 11.42 4.44
CA GLN A 75 18.65 10.36 4.32
C GLN A 75 18.34 9.21 5.29
N ARG A 76 18.32 7.97 4.79
CA ARG A 76 17.96 6.77 5.54
C ARG A 76 19.11 5.76 5.60
N ILE A 77 19.28 5.13 6.76
CA ILE A 77 20.07 3.90 6.93
C ILE A 77 19.14 2.72 7.23
N TYR A 78 19.50 1.51 6.81
CA TYR A 78 18.62 0.34 6.86
C TYR A 78 19.09 -0.62 7.95
N LEU A 79 18.24 -0.83 8.96
CA LEU A 79 18.42 -1.80 10.03
C LEU A 79 17.78 -3.13 9.65
N VAL A 80 18.52 -4.24 9.80
CA VAL A 80 17.98 -5.59 9.75
C VAL A 80 18.02 -6.21 11.14
N THR A 81 16.85 -6.62 11.64
CA THR A 81 16.65 -7.21 12.97
C THR A 81 15.28 -7.92 13.02
N THR A 82 14.95 -8.59 14.13
CA THR A 82 13.61 -9.19 14.35
C THR A 82 12.67 -8.18 15.02
N TYR A 83 11.34 -8.33 14.86
CA TYR A 83 10.37 -7.44 15.53
C TYR A 83 10.56 -7.40 17.05
N THR A 84 10.78 -8.55 17.70
CA THR A 84 11.03 -8.66 19.14
C THR A 84 12.27 -7.86 19.57
N GLN A 85 13.34 -7.95 18.79
CA GLN A 85 14.61 -7.28 19.07
C GLN A 85 14.51 -5.77 18.82
N LEU A 86 13.78 -5.33 17.78
CA LEU A 86 13.45 -3.92 17.56
C LEU A 86 12.62 -3.38 18.74
N TRP A 87 11.50 -4.03 19.05
CA TRP A 87 10.55 -3.57 20.07
C TRP A 87 11.20 -3.39 21.44
N PHE A 88 12.12 -4.28 21.83
CA PHE A 88 12.86 -4.16 23.08
C PHE A 88 13.57 -2.81 23.25
N TYR A 89 14.24 -2.32 22.21
CA TYR A 89 14.92 -1.02 22.24
C TYR A 89 13.96 0.15 21.94
N TYR A 90 13.07 -0.04 20.95
CA TYR A 90 12.16 0.97 20.41
C TYR A 90 11.08 1.42 21.40
N LYS A 91 10.53 0.50 22.21
CA LYS A 91 9.47 0.80 23.19
C LYS A 91 9.83 1.89 24.20
N SER A 92 11.13 2.11 24.43
CA SER A 92 11.61 3.16 25.34
C SER A 92 11.47 4.57 24.76
N ARG A 93 11.30 4.70 23.43
CA ARG A 93 11.25 5.96 22.66
C ARG A 93 12.44 6.92 22.87
N LYS A 94 13.52 6.49 23.54
CA LYS A 94 14.73 7.31 23.75
C LYS A 94 15.63 7.40 22.51
N ASN A 95 15.60 6.36 21.68
CA ASN A 95 16.38 6.21 20.46
C ASN A 95 15.45 5.82 19.29
N LEU A 96 15.96 5.87 18.05
CA LEU A 96 15.25 5.38 16.85
C LEU A 96 13.90 6.07 16.57
N LEU A 97 13.74 7.35 16.94
CA LEU A 97 12.46 8.06 16.86
C LEU A 97 11.79 8.04 15.46
N HIS A 98 12.60 8.19 14.42
CA HIS A 98 12.20 8.20 13.01
C HIS A 98 12.54 6.83 12.40
N CYS A 99 11.66 5.85 12.65
CA CYS A 99 11.81 4.47 12.21
C CYS A 99 10.59 4.07 11.38
N TYR A 100 10.85 3.55 10.19
CA TYR A 100 9.86 3.16 9.21
C TYR A 100 10.00 1.68 8.88
N GLU A 101 8.89 0.96 8.81
CA GLU A 101 8.88 -0.39 8.25
C GLU A 101 9.09 -0.33 6.73
N VAL A 102 9.93 -1.20 6.18
CA VAL A 102 10.12 -1.30 4.73
C VAL A 102 9.37 -2.53 4.24
N ILE A 103 8.16 -2.31 3.70
CA ILE A 103 7.34 -3.38 3.08
C ILE A 103 8.15 -3.97 1.91
N PRO A 104 8.50 -5.27 1.93
CA PRO A 104 9.30 -5.86 0.86
C PRO A 104 8.47 -6.03 -0.42
N GLU A 105 9.06 -5.72 -1.58
CA GLU A 105 8.44 -5.99 -2.87
C GLU A 105 8.11 -7.48 -3.03
N ASN A 106 6.91 -7.80 -3.53
CA ASN A 106 6.40 -9.15 -3.73
C ASN A 106 6.22 -9.99 -2.44
N ALA A 107 6.30 -9.38 -1.25
CA ALA A 107 5.96 -10.05 0.01
C ALA A 107 4.48 -9.88 0.34
N VAL A 108 3.88 -10.95 0.88
CA VAL A 108 2.50 -10.96 1.39
C VAL A 108 2.34 -9.87 2.45
N CYS A 109 1.30 -9.05 2.32
CA CYS A 109 1.06 -7.91 3.21
C CYS A 109 -0.41 -7.80 3.63
N LYS A 110 -0.65 -7.07 4.72
CA LYS A 110 -2.00 -6.69 5.15
C LYS A 110 -2.57 -5.63 4.20
N LEU A 111 -3.89 -5.45 4.23
CA LEU A 111 -4.51 -4.25 3.67
C LEU A 111 -4.22 -3.08 4.61
N TYR A 112 -3.68 -2.00 4.07
CA TYR A 112 -3.37 -0.77 4.80
C TYR A 112 -3.77 0.46 3.98
N PHE A 113 -3.96 1.58 4.66
CA PHE A 113 -4.24 2.88 4.06
C PHE A 113 -3.40 3.95 4.75
N ASP A 114 -2.96 4.94 3.98
CA ASP A 114 -2.52 6.24 4.48
C ASP A 114 -3.59 7.28 4.10
N LEU A 115 -4.03 8.06 5.08
CA LEU A 115 -5.20 8.93 4.98
C LEU A 115 -4.86 10.33 5.44
N GLU A 116 -4.94 11.32 4.55
CA GLU A 116 -4.58 12.68 4.89
C GLU A 116 -5.35 13.78 4.15
N PHE A 117 -5.47 14.93 4.82
CA PHE A 117 -5.90 16.19 4.21
C PHE A 117 -5.43 17.39 5.03
N ASN A 118 -5.35 18.56 4.40
CA ASN A 118 -5.12 19.83 5.10
C ASN A 118 -6.43 20.33 5.74
N LYS A 119 -6.43 20.54 7.06
CA LYS A 119 -7.63 20.93 7.83
C LYS A 119 -8.11 22.35 7.51
N LEU A 120 -7.19 23.27 7.20
CA LEU A 120 -7.53 24.66 6.86
C LEU A 120 -8.17 24.77 5.46
N ALA A 121 -7.74 23.94 4.51
CA ALA A 121 -8.33 23.85 3.18
C ALA A 121 -9.68 23.10 3.17
N ASN A 122 -10.00 22.34 4.23
CA ASN A 122 -11.19 21.49 4.34
C ASN A 122 -11.92 21.73 5.69
N PRO A 123 -12.41 22.94 5.98
CA PRO A 123 -12.98 23.29 7.29
C PRO A 123 -14.27 22.53 7.63
N GLU A 124 -14.97 21.98 6.63
CA GLU A 124 -16.20 21.20 6.80
C GLU A 124 -15.95 19.67 6.90
N ALA A 125 -14.71 19.21 6.75
CA ALA A 125 -14.39 17.78 6.69
C ALA A 125 -14.25 17.15 8.09
N ASP A 126 -15.22 16.30 8.45
CA ASP A 126 -15.11 15.41 9.62
C ASP A 126 -14.29 14.16 9.27
N GLY A 127 -12.98 14.24 9.49
CA GLY A 127 -12.05 13.14 9.25
C GLY A 127 -12.38 11.85 10.01
N LYS A 128 -13.03 11.90 11.18
CA LYS A 128 -13.43 10.68 11.91
C LYS A 128 -14.59 9.99 11.20
N LYS A 129 -15.57 10.75 10.73
CA LYS A 129 -16.68 10.25 9.91
C LYS A 129 -16.20 9.71 8.57
N MET A 130 -15.25 10.41 7.91
CA MET A 130 -14.65 9.94 6.66
C MET A 130 -13.93 8.60 6.82
N VAL A 131 -13.16 8.42 7.90
CA VAL A 131 -12.53 7.12 8.25
C VAL A 131 -13.58 6.03 8.45
N ALA A 132 -14.63 6.29 9.22
CA ALA A 132 -15.68 5.30 9.48
C ALA A 132 -16.39 4.85 8.20
N LEU A 133 -16.79 5.80 7.34
CA LEU A 133 -17.43 5.51 6.05
C LEU A 133 -16.49 4.78 5.07
N LEU A 134 -15.19 5.11 5.08
CA LEU A 134 -14.20 4.40 4.29
C LEU A 134 -14.05 2.94 4.75
N ILE A 135 -13.96 2.70 6.07
CA ILE A 135 -13.89 1.35 6.63
C ILE A 135 -15.13 0.54 6.24
N GLU A 136 -16.33 1.10 6.38
CA GLU A 136 -17.59 0.44 5.98
C GLU A 136 -17.59 0.05 4.49
N HIS A 137 -17.21 0.98 3.60
CA HIS A 137 -17.10 0.73 2.16
C HIS A 137 -16.06 -0.36 1.83
N VAL A 138 -14.90 -0.34 2.48
CA VAL A 138 -13.84 -1.34 2.31
C VAL A 138 -14.29 -2.72 2.80
N CYS A 139 -14.89 -2.83 3.98
CA CYS A 139 -15.43 -4.09 4.51
C CYS A 139 -16.49 -4.68 3.58
N LYS A 140 -17.41 -3.84 3.07
CA LYS A 140 -18.40 -4.26 2.07
C LYS A 140 -17.74 -4.77 0.79
N ALA A 141 -16.75 -4.07 0.26
CA ALA A 141 -16.06 -4.47 -0.96
C ALA A 141 -15.24 -5.76 -0.79
N LEU A 142 -14.61 -5.97 0.37
CA LEU A 142 -13.94 -7.24 0.73
C LEU A 142 -14.94 -8.41 0.75
N GLN A 143 -16.13 -8.21 1.32
CA GLN A 143 -17.18 -9.23 1.37
C GLN A 143 -17.82 -9.50 0.00
N GLU A 144 -18.00 -8.47 -0.83
CA GLU A 144 -18.57 -8.62 -2.18
C GLU A 144 -17.60 -9.32 -3.15
N LEU A 145 -16.31 -8.94 -3.13
CA LEU A 145 -15.31 -9.43 -4.08
C LEU A 145 -14.60 -10.72 -3.65
N TYR A 146 -14.38 -10.92 -2.35
CA TYR A 146 -13.54 -12.01 -1.82
C TYR A 146 -14.20 -12.85 -0.74
N ARG A 147 -15.45 -12.55 -0.33
CA ARG A 147 -16.19 -13.25 0.75
C ARG A 147 -15.49 -13.17 2.11
N VAL A 148 -14.75 -12.08 2.34
CA VAL A 148 -14.07 -11.79 3.61
C VAL A 148 -14.99 -10.89 4.44
N ASN A 149 -15.46 -11.41 5.58
CA ASN A 149 -16.20 -10.62 6.58
C ASN A 149 -15.20 -9.94 7.53
N CYS A 150 -15.34 -8.64 7.70
CA CYS A 150 -14.61 -7.84 8.69
C CYS A 150 -15.41 -6.58 9.05
N SER A 151 -14.99 -5.92 10.12
CA SER A 151 -15.64 -4.78 10.74
C SER A 151 -14.61 -3.70 11.12
N ALA A 152 -15.06 -2.60 11.74
CA ALA A 152 -14.15 -1.61 12.31
C ALA A 152 -13.34 -2.13 13.51
N GLU A 153 -13.77 -3.20 14.17
CA GLU A 153 -13.04 -3.84 15.27
C GLU A 153 -11.76 -4.54 14.78
N ASP A 154 -11.75 -4.95 13.51
CA ASP A 154 -10.62 -5.60 12.84
C ASP A 154 -9.59 -4.60 12.26
N VAL A 155 -9.71 -3.31 12.56
CA VAL A 155 -8.86 -2.25 11.98
C VAL A 155 -8.08 -1.49 13.06
N PHE A 156 -6.75 -1.57 13.01
CA PHE A 156 -5.93 -0.65 13.78
C PHE A 156 -5.97 0.74 13.14
N ASN A 157 -6.52 1.71 13.88
CA ASN A 157 -6.55 3.13 13.54
C ASN A 157 -5.44 3.85 14.31
N LEU A 158 -4.47 4.40 13.58
CA LEU A 158 -3.28 5.05 14.11
C LEU A 158 -3.31 6.54 13.73
N ASP A 159 -3.67 7.41 14.67
CA ASP A 159 -3.78 8.86 14.47
C ASP A 159 -2.41 9.57 14.64
N SER A 160 -2.00 10.31 13.61
CA SER A 160 -0.80 11.15 13.57
C SER A 160 -1.14 12.62 13.22
N SER A 161 -2.40 13.02 13.42
CA SER A 161 -2.91 14.36 13.09
C SER A 161 -2.24 15.46 13.91
N THR A 162 -2.04 16.60 13.24
CA THR A 162 -1.64 17.87 13.87
C THR A 162 -2.81 18.85 13.91
N HIS A 163 -2.57 20.11 14.27
CA HIS A 163 -3.56 21.17 14.16
C HIS A 163 -3.83 21.57 12.69
N GLU A 164 -2.83 21.45 11.80
CA GLU A 164 -2.92 21.81 10.38
C GLU A 164 -3.33 20.63 9.48
N LYS A 165 -2.89 19.41 9.82
CA LYS A 165 -3.04 18.22 8.99
C LYS A 165 -3.86 17.15 9.71
N PHE A 166 -4.82 16.56 9.01
CA PHE A 166 -5.35 15.25 9.39
C PHE A 166 -4.41 14.20 8.80
N SER A 167 -4.02 13.20 9.59
CA SER A 167 -3.14 12.11 9.17
C SER A 167 -3.48 10.88 10.00
N CYS A 168 -3.81 9.77 9.33
CA CYS A 168 -4.24 8.53 9.96
C CYS A 168 -3.82 7.34 9.10
N HIS A 169 -3.16 6.34 9.73
CA HIS A 169 -2.94 5.05 9.08
C HIS A 169 -3.97 4.04 9.55
N LEU A 170 -4.54 3.28 8.60
CA LEU A 170 -5.37 2.11 8.89
C LEU A 170 -4.61 0.84 8.55
N ILE A 171 -4.65 -0.17 9.42
CA ILE A 171 -4.08 -1.50 9.15
C ILE A 171 -5.10 -2.57 9.51
N PHE A 172 -5.62 -3.27 8.50
CA PHE A 172 -6.65 -4.30 8.65
C PHE A 172 -6.03 -5.62 9.15
N GLN A 173 -6.59 -6.16 10.22
CA GLN A 173 -6.18 -7.41 10.90
C GLN A 173 -7.08 -8.57 10.48
N LEU A 174 -7.18 -8.81 9.17
CA LEU A 174 -8.06 -9.84 8.62
C LEU A 174 -7.61 -11.25 9.07
N PRO A 175 -8.47 -12.05 9.74
CA PRO A 175 -8.13 -13.43 10.12
C PRO A 175 -7.86 -14.30 8.90
N ASP A 176 -6.75 -15.04 8.90
CA ASP A 176 -6.32 -15.99 7.86
C ASP A 176 -6.27 -15.44 6.41
N VAL A 177 -6.30 -14.11 6.24
CA VAL A 177 -6.40 -13.43 4.95
C VAL A 177 -5.33 -12.34 4.83
N ALA A 178 -4.62 -12.33 3.70
CA ALA A 178 -3.66 -11.30 3.36
C ALA A 178 -3.64 -11.05 1.85
N PHE A 179 -3.16 -9.88 1.44
CA PHE A 179 -2.92 -9.58 0.02
C PHE A 179 -1.56 -10.14 -0.41
N LYS A 180 -1.49 -10.58 -1.67
CA LYS A 180 -0.28 -11.17 -2.26
C LYS A 180 0.95 -10.26 -2.13
N ASP A 181 0.75 -8.96 -2.35
CA ASP A 181 1.75 -7.90 -2.18
C ASP A 181 1.05 -6.51 -2.19
N ASN A 182 1.82 -5.45 -1.93
CA ASN A 182 1.33 -4.07 -1.90
C ASN A 182 0.85 -3.55 -3.26
N ILE A 183 1.31 -4.11 -4.38
CA ILE A 183 0.80 -3.77 -5.72
C ILE A 183 -0.64 -4.29 -5.87
N HIS A 184 -0.93 -5.49 -5.36
CA HIS A 184 -2.29 -6.04 -5.33
C HIS A 184 -3.20 -5.28 -4.37
N VAL A 185 -2.68 -4.76 -3.24
CA VAL A 185 -3.41 -3.80 -2.38
C VAL A 185 -3.79 -2.54 -3.18
N GLY A 186 -2.83 -1.85 -3.79
CA GLY A 186 -3.10 -0.63 -4.56
C GLY A 186 -4.08 -0.86 -5.71
N ASN A 187 -4.02 -2.01 -6.38
CA ASN A 187 -4.96 -2.39 -7.44
C ASN A 187 -6.38 -2.66 -6.91
N PHE A 188 -6.51 -3.29 -5.74
CA PHE A 188 -7.80 -3.43 -5.06
C PHE A 188 -8.38 -2.07 -4.66
N VAL A 189 -7.59 -1.20 -4.02
CA VAL A 189 -8.04 0.13 -3.59
C VAL A 189 -8.47 0.97 -4.79
N ARG A 190 -7.66 1.07 -5.85
CA ARG A 190 -8.02 1.78 -7.09
C ARG A 190 -9.31 1.25 -7.73
N LYS A 191 -9.58 -0.07 -7.65
CA LYS A 191 -10.81 -0.67 -8.16
C LYS A 191 -12.04 -0.28 -7.34
N ILE A 192 -11.97 -0.35 -6.01
CA ILE A 192 -13.12 -0.05 -5.13
C ILE A 192 -13.40 1.45 -4.98
N LEU A 193 -12.39 2.29 -5.20
CA LEU A 193 -12.50 3.75 -5.20
C LEU A 193 -12.72 4.33 -6.60
N GLN A 194 -12.88 3.50 -7.64
CA GLN A 194 -13.03 3.99 -9.02
C GLN A 194 -14.11 5.09 -9.20
N PRO A 195 -15.30 4.99 -8.56
CA PRO A 195 -16.31 6.05 -8.65
C PRO A 195 -15.85 7.42 -8.14
N ALA A 196 -14.91 7.47 -7.19
CA ALA A 196 -14.44 8.71 -6.57
C ALA A 196 -13.63 9.58 -7.55
N PHE A 197 -12.88 8.99 -8.48
CA PHE A 197 -12.06 9.75 -9.44
C PHE A 197 -12.88 10.64 -10.37
N HIS A 198 -14.16 10.32 -10.61
CA HIS A 198 -15.05 11.16 -11.42
C HIS A 198 -15.27 12.56 -10.81
N PHE A 199 -15.19 12.71 -9.49
CA PHE A 199 -15.32 14.01 -8.81
C PHE A 199 -14.04 14.85 -8.83
N ILE A 200 -12.90 14.27 -9.23
CA ILE A 200 -11.61 14.95 -9.38
C ILE A 200 -11.47 15.51 -10.80
N ALA A 201 -11.87 14.72 -11.81
CA ALA A 201 -11.75 15.12 -13.22
C ALA A 201 -12.71 16.24 -13.65
N SER A 202 -13.72 16.59 -12.85
CA SER A 202 -14.84 17.45 -13.27
C SER A 202 -14.59 18.96 -13.25
N GLU A 203 -13.39 19.44 -12.87
CA GLU A 203 -13.10 20.88 -12.77
C GLU A 203 -12.04 21.39 -13.76
N ASP A 204 -11.30 20.52 -14.46
CA ASP A 204 -10.33 20.97 -15.48
C ASP A 204 -11.00 21.37 -16.81
N ASP A 205 -12.26 20.99 -17.04
CA ASP A 205 -13.04 21.31 -18.26
C ASP A 205 -13.87 22.60 -18.12
N ASP A 206 -14.03 23.13 -16.90
CA ASP A 206 -14.78 24.38 -16.60
C ASP A 206 -13.91 25.65 -16.66
N ARG A 207 -12.70 25.56 -17.25
CA ARG A 207 -11.89 26.74 -17.58
C ARG A 207 -12.48 27.49 -18.77
N ILE A 208 -13.44 28.36 -18.47
CA ILE A 208 -14.05 29.32 -19.40
C ILE A 208 -12.95 29.97 -20.27
N PRO A 209 -12.99 29.81 -21.61
CA PRO A 209 -12.11 30.58 -22.48
C PRO A 209 -12.62 32.03 -22.49
N GLU A 210 -11.89 32.94 -21.84
CA GLU A 210 -12.22 34.36 -21.84
C GLU A 210 -12.26 34.90 -23.29
N THR A 211 -13.44 35.37 -23.67
CA THR A 211 -13.70 35.97 -24.98
C THR A 211 -12.96 37.29 -25.13
N THR A 212 -11.95 37.35 -26.00
CA THR A 212 -11.52 38.62 -26.61
C THR A 212 -11.56 38.51 -28.13
N ASN A 213 -12.43 39.32 -28.75
CA ASN A 213 -12.62 39.35 -30.21
C ASN A 213 -11.46 40.05 -30.93
N HIS A 214 -11.02 39.45 -32.04
CA HIS A 214 -10.91 40.04 -33.40
C HIS A 214 -9.65 39.59 -34.15
N GLY A 215 -9.85 39.04 -35.35
CA GLY A 215 -8.77 38.65 -36.25
C GLY A 215 -9.27 37.78 -37.41
N PHE A 216 -9.91 38.40 -38.40
CA PHE A 216 -10.32 37.72 -39.64
C PHE A 216 -9.12 37.10 -40.37
N SER A 217 -9.18 35.81 -40.71
CA SER A 217 -8.84 35.37 -42.07
C SER A 217 -9.63 34.12 -42.43
N HIS A 218 -10.28 34.13 -43.60
CA HIS A 218 -10.88 32.95 -44.19
C HIS A 218 -9.77 32.01 -44.68
N PHE A 219 -9.97 30.68 -44.60
CA PHE A 219 -9.84 29.80 -45.77
C PHE A 219 -10.66 28.52 -45.56
N SER A 220 -11.41 28.13 -46.59
CA SER A 220 -12.31 26.98 -46.60
C SER A 220 -11.72 25.80 -47.34
N ALA A 221 -11.79 24.59 -46.77
CA ALA A 221 -11.71 23.34 -47.52
C ALA A 221 -12.55 22.23 -46.86
N THR A 222 -13.35 21.54 -47.66
CA THR A 222 -14.29 20.48 -47.26
C THR A 222 -13.63 19.08 -47.19
N PRO A 223 -14.29 18.07 -46.57
CA PRO A 223 -13.61 16.85 -46.12
C PRO A 223 -13.53 15.74 -47.18
N THR A 224 -12.39 15.06 -47.23
CA THR A 224 -12.20 13.85 -48.05
C THR A 224 -12.46 12.58 -47.22
N LYS A 225 -13.50 11.82 -47.59
CA LYS A 225 -13.70 10.44 -47.13
C LYS A 225 -12.89 9.46 -47.99
N GLN A 226 -12.12 8.59 -47.35
CA GLN A 226 -11.68 7.29 -47.86
C GLN A 226 -11.82 6.28 -46.70
N GLY A 227 -12.45 5.11 -46.81
CA GLY A 227 -13.09 4.50 -47.98
C GLY A 227 -12.19 3.48 -48.67
N ILE A 228 -11.87 2.38 -47.97
CA ILE A 228 -11.30 1.16 -48.59
C ILE A 228 -12.17 -0.04 -48.21
N SER A 229 -12.38 -0.89 -49.22
CA SER A 229 -13.27 -2.06 -49.26
C SER A 229 -12.43 -3.33 -49.50
N PHE A 230 -13.10 -4.46 -49.75
CA PHE A 230 -12.59 -5.76 -50.20
C PHE A 230 -12.01 -6.68 -49.10
N SER A 231 -12.26 -8.00 -49.11
CA SER A 231 -13.16 -8.78 -49.99
C SER A 231 -13.66 -10.06 -49.32
N LYS A 232 -14.72 -10.64 -49.91
CA LYS A 232 -15.41 -11.86 -49.49
C LYS A 232 -14.82 -13.06 -50.22
N THR A 233 -14.58 -14.17 -49.53
CA THR A 233 -14.60 -15.51 -50.14
C THR A 233 -15.49 -16.43 -49.31
N SER A 234 -16.02 -17.47 -49.96
CA SER A 234 -17.21 -18.22 -49.52
C SER A 234 -16.98 -19.72 -49.61
N SER A 235 -17.54 -20.47 -48.66
CA SER A 235 -17.94 -21.86 -48.88
C SER A 235 -19.21 -22.19 -48.09
N GLU A 236 -20.28 -22.38 -48.85
CA GLU A 236 -21.43 -23.24 -48.51
C GLU A 236 -20.93 -24.63 -48.05
N LYS A 237 -21.56 -25.43 -47.16
CA LYS A 237 -22.99 -25.65 -46.84
C LYS A 237 -23.10 -26.43 -45.47
N ASP A 238 -24.24 -26.90 -44.91
CA ASP A 238 -25.59 -27.09 -45.45
C ASP A 238 -26.74 -27.04 -44.39
N ILE A 239 -27.96 -27.34 -44.87
CA ILE A 239 -29.30 -27.57 -44.30
C ILE A 239 -29.48 -28.18 -42.88
N GLY A 240 -30.51 -27.67 -42.17
CA GLY A 240 -31.10 -28.26 -40.95
C GLY A 240 -32.30 -27.46 -40.38
N GLU A 241 -33.50 -27.67 -40.93
CA GLU A 241 -34.81 -27.19 -40.43
C GLU A 241 -35.15 -27.73 -39.01
N SER A 242 -36.12 -27.26 -38.21
CA SER A 242 -37.13 -26.18 -38.21
C SER A 242 -37.61 -26.01 -36.74
N GLY A 243 -38.15 -24.86 -36.33
CA GLY A 243 -38.54 -24.64 -34.92
C GLY A 243 -39.24 -23.32 -34.59
N MET A 244 -40.30 -22.98 -35.34
CA MET A 244 -41.09 -21.77 -35.09
C MET A 244 -42.07 -21.95 -33.91
N LEU A 245 -41.92 -21.19 -32.81
CA LEU A 245 -42.96 -21.06 -31.78
C LEU A 245 -42.94 -19.71 -31.02
N ASN A 246 -43.90 -18.86 -31.37
CA ASN A 246 -44.63 -17.88 -30.56
C ASN A 246 -43.91 -16.87 -29.63
N SER A 247 -44.02 -15.62 -30.05
CA SER A 247 -44.03 -14.43 -29.20
C SER A 247 -44.91 -14.58 -27.94
N LYS A 248 -44.32 -14.36 -26.76
CA LYS A 248 -45.02 -13.78 -25.61
C LYS A 248 -44.16 -12.69 -24.97
N LYS A 249 -44.74 -11.49 -24.98
CA LYS A 249 -44.35 -10.28 -24.24
C LYS A 249 -43.94 -10.61 -22.80
N LEU A 250 -42.64 -10.68 -22.51
CA LEU A 250 -42.13 -10.57 -21.15
C LEU A 250 -41.83 -9.10 -20.89
N GLU A 251 -42.53 -8.52 -19.92
CA GLU A 251 -42.47 -7.09 -19.65
C GLU A 251 -41.11 -6.69 -19.08
N ARG A 252 -40.68 -5.47 -19.39
CA ARG A 252 -39.47 -4.86 -18.82
C ARG A 252 -39.62 -4.78 -17.30
N LEU A 253 -39.10 -5.78 -16.58
CA LEU A 253 -38.69 -5.56 -15.21
C LEU A 253 -37.49 -4.61 -15.28
N GLY A 254 -37.69 -3.38 -14.79
CA GLY A 254 -36.69 -2.33 -14.92
C GLY A 254 -35.37 -2.78 -14.31
N SER A 255 -34.29 -2.67 -15.07
CA SER A 255 -32.95 -2.74 -14.51
C SER A 255 -32.82 -1.59 -13.52
N ALA A 256 -33.03 -1.89 -12.24
CA ALA A 256 -32.72 -0.98 -11.16
C ALA A 256 -31.22 -0.67 -11.31
N LYS A 257 -30.90 0.53 -11.79
CA LYS A 257 -29.54 1.04 -11.74
C LYS A 257 -29.14 0.98 -10.27
N GLN A 258 -28.30 0.03 -9.91
CA GLN A 258 -27.54 0.12 -8.68
C GLN A 258 -26.80 1.46 -8.79
N SER A 259 -27.21 2.45 -8.01
CA SER A 259 -26.46 3.69 -7.92
C SER A 259 -25.06 3.31 -7.46
N SER A 260 -24.04 3.69 -8.23
CA SER A 260 -22.66 3.62 -7.77
C SER A 260 -22.59 4.23 -6.37
N PRO A 261 -21.89 3.61 -5.40
CA PRO A 261 -21.78 4.17 -4.07
C PRO A 261 -21.26 5.61 -4.17
N ASP A 262 -21.90 6.53 -3.45
CA ASP A 262 -21.46 7.91 -3.41
C ASP A 262 -20.18 8.01 -2.59
N LEU A 263 -19.06 8.21 -3.28
CA LEU A 263 -17.74 8.34 -2.71
C LEU A 263 -17.26 9.81 -2.67
N SER A 264 -18.17 10.78 -2.86
CA SER A 264 -17.84 12.22 -2.79
C SER A 264 -17.24 12.63 -1.44
N PHE A 265 -17.57 11.93 -0.35
CA PHE A 265 -17.00 12.13 0.99
C PHE A 265 -15.49 11.84 1.09
N LEU A 266 -14.89 11.20 0.07
CA LEU A 266 -13.44 10.97 -0.01
C LEU A 266 -12.70 12.11 -0.73
N ILE A 267 -13.39 13.15 -1.19
CA ILE A 267 -12.80 14.26 -1.93
C ILE A 267 -12.43 15.38 -0.97
N VAL A 268 -11.17 15.79 -1.03
CA VAL A 268 -10.57 16.85 -0.21
C VAL A 268 -9.77 17.79 -1.09
N LYS A 269 -9.51 19.00 -0.61
CA LYS A 269 -8.72 20.03 -1.30
C LYS A 269 -7.33 20.15 -0.71
N ASN A 270 -6.33 20.34 -1.57
CA ASN A 270 -4.98 20.71 -1.14
C ASN A 270 -4.88 22.23 -0.88
N ASN A 271 -3.69 22.69 -0.49
CA ASN A 271 -3.44 24.11 -0.17
C ASN A 271 -3.66 25.09 -1.35
N LYS A 272 -3.77 24.61 -2.58
CA LYS A 272 -4.08 25.41 -3.78
C LYS A 272 -5.57 25.36 -4.15
N GLY A 273 -6.39 24.59 -3.43
CA GLY A 273 -7.79 24.33 -3.75
C GLY A 273 -8.03 23.18 -4.73
N GLU A 274 -6.97 22.55 -5.26
CA GLU A 274 -7.06 21.41 -6.19
C GLU A 274 -7.63 20.19 -5.45
N LYS A 275 -8.59 19.48 -6.06
CA LYS A 275 -9.21 18.27 -5.49
C LYS A 275 -8.27 17.07 -5.57
N HIS A 276 -8.22 16.30 -4.49
CA HIS A 276 -7.56 15.00 -4.41
C HIS A 276 -8.39 14.02 -3.57
N LEU A 277 -7.96 12.75 -3.54
CA LEU A 277 -8.51 11.76 -2.62
C LEU A 277 -7.95 11.98 -1.21
N PHE A 278 -8.79 11.66 -0.23
CA PHE A 278 -8.43 11.48 1.18
C PHE A 278 -7.48 10.28 1.39
N VAL A 279 -7.52 9.32 0.47
CA VAL A 279 -6.65 8.13 0.44
C VAL A 279 -5.45 8.40 -0.47
N ASP A 280 -4.23 8.17 0.02
CA ASP A 280 -3.01 8.19 -0.79
C ASP A 280 -2.81 6.84 -1.54
N LEU A 281 -2.39 6.85 -2.82
CA LEU A 281 -2.55 5.73 -3.79
C LEU A 281 -1.38 5.39 -4.71
#